data_AF-A0A286GHY6-F1
#
_entry.id   AF-A0A286GHY6-F1
#
_cell.length_a   1.000
_cell.length_b   1.000
_cell.length_c   1.000
_cell.angle_alpha   90.00
_cell.angle_beta   90.00
_cell.angle_gamma   90.00
#
_symmetry.space_group_name_H-M   'P 1'
#
loop_
_entity.id
_entity.type
_entity.pdbx_description
1 polymer ?
#
loop_
_entity_poly.entity_id
_entity_poly.type
_entity_poly.pdbx_seq_one_letter_code
_entity_poly.pdbx_strand_id
1 'polypeptide(L)'
;MNKAFFALFFVGSFALFSAQDPIRLRPESLPFTPKEFYIAAVTDQRSDRGPVAHLALVLNQAPQPVDLDKGVASSFMQFINQGLKQNKSLRPIAMRIRQCRVSETASGNRVSGKFTFAVTFELLGKDDDGNATSTRLTDYQGSATYTRPLSDPSVIEPTIRQAVVSSLRSLNEYMKRESGNNEKLAHSLKVIFTDDTRITDDDTVHYNPGRKLTWADFKAPPRQGSHYAAEVFTSFAYEGKSSVKDGVITLNLSAKAYMLKQSSWGRADARNAYALNHEQRHFDIVKIIVERFKRKIQPENLTLEDYNSIAQYQFLESFREMSRMQTQYDDETNHSLNQAAQERWNEKIDAELRTFGVIK
;
A
#
# COMPACT_ATOMS: atom_id res chain seq x y z
N MET A 1 60.45 56.42 -16.60
CA MET A 1 59.10 56.16 -17.15
C MET A 1 58.36 55.27 -16.18
N ASN A 2 57.40 55.77 -15.41
CA ASN A 2 56.44 54.94 -14.68
C ASN A 2 55.11 55.70 -14.63
N LYS A 3 54.15 55.25 -15.43
CA LYS A 3 52.77 55.76 -15.47
C LYS A 3 51.97 54.98 -14.41
N ALA A 4 51.47 55.66 -13.39
CA ALA A 4 50.48 55.10 -12.48
C ALA A 4 49.08 55.26 -13.12
N PHE A 5 48.42 54.13 -13.34
CA PHE A 5 47.05 54.05 -13.88
C PHE A 5 46.05 54.40 -12.77
N PHE A 6 45.21 55.40 -13.00
CA PHE A 6 44.04 55.71 -12.17
C PHE A 6 42.88 54.81 -12.61
N ALA A 7 42.46 53.86 -11.77
CA ALA A 7 41.26 53.06 -12.00
C ALA A 7 40.05 53.78 -11.37
N LEU A 8 39.12 54.22 -12.22
CA LEU A 8 37.87 54.85 -11.84
C LEU A 8 36.87 53.76 -11.44
N PHE A 9 36.53 53.64 -10.16
CA PHE A 9 35.46 52.74 -9.69
C PHE A 9 34.09 53.33 -10.03
N PHE A 10 33.38 52.69 -10.96
CA PHE A 10 31.95 52.92 -11.18
C PHE A 10 31.17 52.31 -10.01
N VAL A 11 30.66 53.15 -9.11
CA VAL A 11 29.68 52.74 -8.10
C VAL A 11 28.34 52.57 -8.81
N GLY A 12 28.03 51.34 -9.20
CA GLY A 12 26.71 50.97 -9.69
C GLY A 12 25.68 51.20 -8.58
N SER A 13 24.73 52.10 -8.82
CA SER A 13 23.57 52.29 -7.96
C SER A 13 22.71 51.02 -8.02
N PHE A 14 22.81 50.17 -7.00
CA PHE A 14 21.82 49.13 -6.77
C PHE A 14 20.48 49.83 -6.49
N ALA A 15 19.54 49.70 -7.42
CA ALA A 15 18.16 50.06 -7.16
C ALA A 15 17.66 49.16 -6.01
N LEU A 16 17.53 49.75 -4.82
CA LEU A 16 16.86 49.14 -3.69
C LEU A 16 15.41 48.94 -4.09
N PHE A 17 15.03 47.72 -4.47
CA PHE A 17 13.63 47.32 -4.54
C PHE A 17 13.05 47.48 -3.13
N SER A 18 12.16 48.45 -2.94
CA SER A 18 11.33 48.51 -1.74
C SER A 18 10.50 47.23 -1.71
N ALA A 19 10.78 46.36 -0.75
CA ALA A 19 9.99 45.15 -0.53
C ALA A 19 8.58 45.60 -0.10
N GLN A 20 7.59 45.33 -0.94
CA GLN A 20 6.18 45.54 -0.60
C GLN A 20 5.81 44.70 0.63
N ASP A 21 4.82 45.16 1.40
CA ASP A 21 4.35 44.44 2.58
C ASP A 21 3.91 43.01 2.19
N PRO A 22 4.42 41.97 2.89
CA PRO A 22 4.06 40.60 2.58
C PRO A 22 2.58 40.34 2.89
N ILE A 23 1.98 39.43 2.14
CA ILE A 23 0.62 38.97 2.41
C ILE A 23 0.64 38.13 3.69
N ARG A 24 -0.19 38.50 4.68
CA ARG A 24 -0.30 37.78 5.96
C ARG A 24 -1.67 37.15 6.08
N LEU A 25 -1.73 35.81 6.12
CA LEU A 25 -2.98 35.09 6.35
C LEU A 25 -3.51 35.40 7.75
N ARG A 26 -4.77 35.81 7.83
CA ARG A 26 -5.43 36.08 9.10
C ARG A 26 -5.83 34.75 9.75
N PRO A 27 -5.63 34.59 11.08
CA PRO A 27 -6.13 33.41 11.77
C PRO A 27 -7.65 33.29 11.62
N GLU A 28 -8.14 32.08 11.38
CA GLU A 28 -9.56 31.77 11.27
C GLU A 28 -9.79 30.36 11.80
N SER A 29 -10.78 30.19 12.69
CA SER A 29 -11.18 28.85 13.13
C SER A 29 -11.90 28.11 12.01
N LEU A 30 -11.43 26.91 11.68
CA LEU A 30 -12.07 26.09 10.65
C LEU A 30 -13.41 25.54 11.15
N PRO A 31 -14.45 25.44 10.29
CA PRO A 31 -15.81 25.04 10.68
C PRO A 31 -15.95 23.52 10.90
N PHE A 32 -14.86 22.80 11.11
CA PHE A 32 -14.84 21.36 11.34
C PHE A 32 -13.64 20.95 12.20
N THR A 33 -13.73 19.76 12.80
CA THR A 33 -12.62 19.13 13.52
C THR A 33 -12.32 17.77 12.87
N PRO A 34 -11.10 17.56 12.34
CA PRO A 34 -10.66 16.27 11.83
C PRO A 34 -10.81 15.15 12.86
N LYS A 35 -11.38 14.03 12.44
CA LYS A 35 -11.48 12.80 13.25
C LYS A 35 -10.54 11.69 12.81
N GLU A 36 -9.96 11.82 11.61
CA GLU A 36 -9.20 10.75 10.96
C GLU A 36 -7.74 11.10 10.69
N PHE A 37 -7.38 12.39 10.82
CA PHE A 37 -6.06 12.90 10.46
C PHE A 37 -5.64 14.13 11.26
N TYR A 38 -4.35 14.49 11.15
CA TYR A 38 -3.82 15.81 11.42
C TYR A 38 -2.85 16.24 10.31
N ILE A 39 -2.55 17.53 10.20
CA ILE A 39 -1.57 18.04 9.23
C ILE A 39 -0.19 18.01 9.89
N ALA A 40 0.62 17.04 9.50
CA ALA A 40 1.98 16.85 10.02
C ALA A 40 3.00 17.75 9.32
N ALA A 41 2.80 18.04 8.04
CA ALA A 41 3.74 18.83 7.25
C ALA A 41 3.02 19.62 6.14
N VAL A 42 3.57 20.79 5.83
CA VAL A 42 3.25 21.56 4.62
C VAL A 42 4.57 21.84 3.90
N THR A 43 4.64 21.54 2.61
CA THR A 43 5.87 21.72 1.81
C THR A 43 5.57 22.37 0.48
N ASP A 44 6.40 23.34 0.09
CA ASP A 44 6.33 23.97 -1.23
C ASP A 44 7.02 23.09 -2.29
N GLN A 45 6.19 22.48 -3.14
CA GLN A 45 6.61 21.66 -4.28
C GLN A 45 6.10 22.25 -5.60
N ARG A 46 5.89 23.58 -5.65
CA ARG A 46 5.64 24.30 -6.89
C ARG A 46 6.86 24.16 -7.80
N SER A 47 6.64 23.96 -9.09
CA SER A 47 7.70 24.02 -10.10
C SER A 47 8.27 25.43 -10.22
N ASP A 48 7.44 26.44 -9.98
CA ASP A 48 7.77 27.86 -9.96
C ASP A 48 7.77 28.44 -8.53
N ARG A 49 8.85 28.21 -7.78
CA ARG A 49 9.02 28.73 -6.42
C ARG A 49 9.22 30.26 -6.33
N GLY A 50 8.76 31.00 -7.32
CA GLY A 50 8.73 32.44 -7.30
C GLY A 50 7.64 33.00 -6.37
N PRO A 51 7.52 34.34 -6.33
CA PRO A 51 6.52 35.04 -5.54
C PRO A 51 5.11 34.51 -5.81
N VAL A 52 4.36 34.31 -4.73
CA VAL A 52 2.98 33.77 -4.78
C VAL A 52 2.03 34.73 -5.49
N ALA A 53 2.33 36.03 -5.53
CA ALA A 53 1.48 37.03 -6.16
C ALA A 53 2.28 37.97 -7.08
N HIS A 54 1.65 38.35 -8.19
CA HIS A 54 2.07 39.47 -9.03
C HIS A 54 0.93 40.49 -9.03
N LEU A 55 1.10 41.56 -8.26
CA LEU A 55 0.04 42.50 -7.90
C LEU A 55 0.15 43.81 -8.66
N ALA A 56 -0.96 44.30 -9.20
CA ALA A 56 -1.03 45.61 -9.80
C ALA A 56 -1.26 46.67 -8.70
N LEU A 57 -0.18 47.30 -8.25
CA LEU A 57 -0.21 48.27 -7.14
C LEU A 57 -0.12 49.74 -7.58
N VAL A 58 0.47 49.99 -8.76
CA VAL A 58 0.70 51.35 -9.28
C VAL A 58 0.15 51.45 -10.70
N LEU A 59 -0.54 52.57 -10.98
CA LEU A 59 -1.14 52.81 -12.29
C LEU A 59 -0.04 52.86 -13.37
N ASN A 60 -0.31 52.24 -14.52
CA ASN A 60 0.61 52.18 -15.66
C ASN A 60 1.99 51.53 -15.37
N GLN A 61 2.09 50.71 -14.31
CA GLN A 61 3.27 49.88 -14.05
C GLN A 61 2.96 48.40 -14.17
N ALA A 62 3.98 47.61 -14.46
CA ALA A 62 3.87 46.15 -14.47
C ALA A 62 3.54 45.63 -13.05
N PRO A 63 2.77 44.53 -12.93
CA PRO A 63 2.50 43.91 -11.65
C PRO A 63 3.78 43.58 -10.87
N GLN A 64 3.81 43.95 -9.60
CA GLN A 64 4.96 43.78 -8.72
C GLN A 64 4.89 42.44 -7.98
N PRO A 65 6.03 41.75 -7.79
CA PRO A 65 6.07 40.51 -7.04
C PRO A 65 5.79 40.76 -5.55
N VAL A 66 4.86 40.00 -4.98
CA VAL A 66 4.56 39.99 -3.54
C VAL A 66 4.43 38.55 -3.08
N ASP A 67 5.02 38.24 -1.92
CA ASP A 67 4.98 36.90 -1.35
C ASP A 67 4.18 36.87 -0.03
N LEU A 68 3.87 35.67 0.44
CA LEU A 68 3.36 35.41 1.77
C LEU A 68 4.48 35.58 2.81
N ASP A 69 4.11 36.05 4.00
CA ASP A 69 5.06 36.20 5.11
C ASP A 69 5.75 34.85 5.41
N LYS A 70 7.10 34.85 5.44
CA LYS A 70 7.95 33.66 5.63
C LYS A 70 7.77 32.55 4.57
N GLY A 71 7.16 32.87 3.43
CA GLY A 71 6.91 31.96 2.31
C GLY A 71 5.67 31.07 2.49
N VAL A 72 5.19 30.51 1.37
CA VAL A 72 3.90 29.82 1.28
C VAL A 72 3.74 28.66 2.28
N ALA A 73 4.74 27.80 2.41
CA ALA A 73 4.65 26.63 3.27
C ALA A 73 4.55 27.00 4.75
N SER A 74 5.41 27.92 5.22
CA SER A 74 5.41 28.40 6.61
C SER A 74 4.12 29.15 6.94
N SER A 75 3.67 30.04 6.04
CA SER A 75 2.42 30.78 6.20
C SER A 75 1.22 29.84 6.32
N PHE A 76 1.13 28.80 5.48
CA PHE A 76 0.04 27.85 5.52
C PHE A 76 0.10 26.97 6.76
N MET A 77 1.27 26.47 7.14
CA MET A 77 1.43 25.68 8.37
C MET A 77 1.03 26.50 9.61
N GLN A 78 1.43 27.77 9.67
CA GLN A 78 1.05 28.68 10.74
C GLN A 78 -0.47 28.88 10.79
N PHE A 79 -1.10 29.19 9.65
CA PHE A 79 -2.55 29.34 9.55
C PHE A 79 -3.29 28.07 10.00
N ILE A 80 -2.85 26.90 9.55
CA ILE A 80 -3.44 25.61 9.93
C ILE A 80 -3.29 25.36 11.43
N ASN A 81 -2.12 25.60 12.02
CA ASN A 81 -1.90 25.39 13.44
C ASN A 81 -2.74 26.32 14.33
N GLN A 82 -3.08 27.52 13.84
CA GLN A 82 -3.92 28.48 14.55
C GLN A 82 -5.42 28.21 14.36
N GLY A 83 -5.82 27.67 13.21
CA GLY A 83 -7.22 27.54 12.82
C GLY A 83 -7.83 26.13 12.92
N LEU A 84 -7.02 25.09 12.78
CA LEU A 84 -7.47 23.70 12.75
C LEU A 84 -7.16 23.00 14.08
N LYS A 85 -8.19 22.49 14.77
CA LYS A 85 -8.00 21.61 15.92
C LYS A 85 -7.39 20.29 15.45
N GLN A 86 -6.29 19.86 16.05
CA GLN A 86 -5.54 18.69 15.62
C GLN A 86 -5.32 17.71 16.76
N ASN A 87 -5.52 16.42 16.48
CA ASN A 87 -5.13 15.33 17.35
C ASN A 87 -3.95 14.58 16.71
N LYS A 88 -2.76 14.67 17.34
CA LYS A 88 -1.53 14.07 16.82
C LYS A 88 -1.47 12.53 16.94
N SER A 89 -2.45 11.91 17.59
CA SER A 89 -2.60 10.45 17.58
C SER A 89 -3.30 9.93 16.32
N LEU A 90 -3.83 10.82 15.47
CA LEU A 90 -4.47 10.46 14.21
C LEU A 90 -3.44 10.33 13.08
N ARG A 91 -3.90 10.02 11.87
CA ARG A 91 -3.02 9.82 10.71
C ARG A 91 -2.25 11.09 10.35
N PRO A 92 -0.92 11.03 10.19
CA PRO A 92 -0.11 12.19 9.79
C PRO A 92 -0.24 12.45 8.30
N ILE A 93 -0.79 13.61 7.93
CA ILE A 93 -0.96 14.01 6.53
C ILE A 93 0.04 15.12 6.17
N ALA A 94 0.67 14.97 5.02
CA ALA A 94 1.43 16.04 4.38
C ALA A 94 0.61 16.75 3.30
N MET A 95 0.67 18.08 3.31
CA MET A 95 0.13 18.95 2.27
C MET A 95 1.27 19.40 1.35
N ARG A 96 1.28 18.89 0.11
CA ARG A 96 2.25 19.27 -0.92
C ARG A 96 1.65 20.36 -1.79
N ILE A 97 2.20 21.57 -1.72
CA ILE A 97 1.73 22.70 -2.54
C ILE A 97 2.28 22.52 -3.96
N ARG A 98 1.39 22.37 -4.93
CA ARG A 98 1.73 22.17 -6.35
C ARG A 98 1.57 23.45 -7.15
N GLN A 99 0.60 24.29 -6.78
CA GLN A 99 0.35 25.59 -7.40
C GLN A 99 -0.17 26.55 -6.34
N CYS A 100 0.34 27.78 -6.33
CA CYS A 100 -0.18 28.88 -5.53
C CYS A 100 0.25 30.17 -6.22
N ARG A 101 -0.67 30.77 -7.00
CA ARG A 101 -0.37 31.94 -7.82
C ARG A 101 -1.56 32.89 -7.91
N VAL A 102 -1.34 34.14 -7.52
CA VAL A 102 -2.16 35.30 -7.84
C VAL A 102 -1.53 36.05 -9.01
N SER A 103 -2.33 36.38 -10.01
CA SER A 103 -1.92 37.21 -11.14
C SER A 103 -2.94 38.30 -11.37
N GLU A 104 -2.49 39.55 -11.42
CA GLU A 104 -3.34 40.72 -11.60
C GLU A 104 -3.03 41.47 -12.90
N THR A 105 -4.04 42.17 -13.42
CA THR A 105 -3.90 43.11 -14.53
C THR A 105 -4.74 44.36 -14.23
N ALA A 106 -4.13 45.53 -14.35
CA ALA A 106 -4.81 46.81 -14.17
C ALA A 106 -5.39 47.33 -15.49
N SER A 107 -6.57 47.95 -15.42
CA SER A 107 -7.17 48.76 -16.47
C SER A 107 -7.77 50.00 -15.82
N GLY A 108 -7.08 51.15 -15.96
CA GLY A 108 -7.40 52.36 -15.22
C GLY A 108 -7.34 52.13 -13.72
N ASN A 109 -8.39 52.55 -12.99
CA ASN A 109 -8.47 52.38 -11.53
C ASN A 109 -9.02 51.01 -11.07
N ARG A 110 -9.23 50.06 -11.99
CA ARG A 110 -9.69 48.71 -11.67
C ARG A 110 -8.62 47.68 -11.93
N VAL A 111 -8.54 46.69 -11.05
CA VAL A 111 -7.66 45.54 -11.15
C VAL A 111 -8.50 44.27 -11.24
N SER A 112 -8.19 43.43 -12.23
CA SER A 112 -8.72 42.08 -12.35
C SER A 112 -7.67 41.08 -11.87
N GLY A 113 -8.02 40.23 -10.92
CA GLY A 113 -7.15 39.23 -10.35
C GLY A 113 -7.63 37.81 -10.61
N LYS A 114 -6.68 36.90 -10.83
CA LYS A 114 -6.92 35.45 -10.90
C LYS A 114 -6.02 34.77 -9.88
N PHE A 115 -6.61 33.93 -9.04
CA PHE A 115 -5.91 33.05 -8.13
C PHE A 115 -6.05 31.59 -8.58
N THR A 116 -4.95 30.86 -8.54
CA THR A 116 -4.89 29.42 -8.85
C THR A 116 -4.17 28.69 -7.74
N PHE A 117 -4.75 27.57 -7.32
CA PHE A 117 -4.29 26.81 -6.18
C PHE A 117 -4.42 25.31 -6.42
N ALA A 118 -3.37 24.56 -6.13
CA ALA A 118 -3.38 23.11 -6.21
C ALA A 118 -2.51 22.51 -5.12
N VAL A 119 -3.03 21.47 -4.46
CA VAL A 119 -2.32 20.71 -3.43
C VAL A 119 -2.55 19.22 -3.59
N THR A 120 -1.55 18.43 -3.23
CA THR A 120 -1.66 16.99 -3.06
C THR A 120 -1.57 16.67 -1.57
N PHE A 121 -2.47 15.81 -1.08
CA PHE A 121 -2.41 15.28 0.27
C PHE A 121 -1.85 13.85 0.26
N GLU A 122 -0.85 13.63 1.09
CA GLU A 122 -0.15 12.34 1.22
C GLU A 122 -0.22 11.86 2.66
N LEU A 123 -0.48 10.56 2.86
CA LEU A 123 -0.28 9.89 4.14
C LEU A 123 1.21 9.70 4.36
N LEU A 124 1.72 10.11 5.53
CA LEU A 124 3.09 9.84 5.93
C LEU A 124 3.16 8.50 6.68
N GLY A 125 4.16 7.70 6.37
CA GLY A 125 4.39 6.40 6.99
C GLY A 125 5.87 6.12 7.20
N LYS A 126 6.16 4.87 7.56
CA LYS A 126 7.51 4.31 7.55
C LYS A 126 7.47 2.93 6.91
N ASP A 127 8.53 2.56 6.21
CA ASP A 127 8.73 1.17 5.77
C ASP A 127 9.25 0.29 6.92
N ASP A 128 9.47 -0.99 6.63
CA ASP A 128 9.97 -1.99 7.58
C ASP A 128 11.37 -1.65 8.14
N ASP A 129 12.17 -0.89 7.38
CA ASP A 129 13.48 -0.39 7.79
C ASP A 129 13.40 0.93 8.59
N GLY A 130 12.19 1.47 8.77
CA GLY A 130 11.93 2.71 9.49
C GLY A 130 12.18 3.99 8.67
N ASN A 131 12.45 3.89 7.37
CA ASN A 131 12.61 5.03 6.48
C ASN A 131 11.26 5.70 6.23
N ALA A 132 11.27 7.03 6.08
CA ALA A 132 10.05 7.78 5.83
C ALA A 132 9.46 7.44 4.45
N THR A 133 8.19 7.06 4.42
CA THR A 133 7.42 6.83 3.20
C THR A 133 6.28 7.84 3.08
N SER A 134 5.77 8.04 1.86
CA SER A 134 4.53 8.76 1.66
C SER A 134 3.64 8.13 0.59
N THR A 135 2.33 8.11 0.86
CA THR A 135 1.32 7.54 -0.03
C THR A 135 0.35 8.63 -0.44
N ARG A 136 0.24 8.90 -1.75
CA ARG A 136 -0.73 9.87 -2.27
C ARG A 136 -2.17 9.40 -2.02
N LEU A 137 -2.97 10.30 -1.42
CA LEU A 137 -4.38 10.06 -1.09
C LEU A 137 -5.33 10.76 -2.06
N THR A 138 -5.27 12.09 -2.11
CA THR A 138 -6.16 12.92 -2.93
C THR A 138 -5.49 14.24 -3.28
N ASP A 139 -5.97 14.87 -4.35
CA ASP A 139 -5.60 16.24 -4.69
C ASP A 139 -6.77 17.18 -4.48
N TYR A 140 -6.45 18.46 -4.42
CA TYR A 140 -7.39 19.56 -4.51
C TYR A 140 -6.87 20.56 -5.52
N GLN A 141 -7.73 21.00 -6.43
CA GLN A 141 -7.46 22.09 -7.34
C GLN A 141 -8.59 23.11 -7.28
N GLY A 142 -8.24 24.38 -7.12
CA GLY A 142 -9.16 25.49 -7.02
C GLY A 142 -8.67 26.70 -7.82
N SER A 143 -9.63 27.51 -8.24
CA SER A 143 -9.33 28.83 -8.81
C SER A 143 -10.38 29.83 -8.38
N ALA A 144 -9.98 31.08 -8.28
CA ALA A 144 -10.87 32.19 -7.97
C ALA A 144 -10.52 33.38 -8.87
N THR A 145 -11.51 34.19 -9.18
CA THR A 145 -11.32 35.48 -9.83
C THR A 145 -11.94 36.56 -8.97
N TYR A 146 -11.36 37.76 -9.01
CA TYR A 146 -11.89 38.91 -8.30
C TYR A 146 -11.60 40.19 -9.07
N THR A 147 -12.31 41.25 -8.70
CA THR A 147 -11.94 42.61 -9.11
C THR A 147 -11.84 43.50 -7.88
N ARG A 148 -10.93 44.47 -7.92
CA ARG A 148 -10.71 45.42 -6.83
C ARG A 148 -10.34 46.81 -7.36
N PRO A 149 -10.58 47.89 -6.61
CA PRO A 149 -9.93 49.17 -6.87
C PRO A 149 -8.40 49.03 -6.80
N LEU A 150 -7.68 49.81 -7.60
CA LEU A 150 -6.20 49.82 -7.57
C LEU A 150 -5.67 50.11 -6.16
N SER A 151 -6.34 51.00 -5.44
CA SER A 151 -5.98 51.46 -4.09
C SER A 151 -6.31 50.48 -2.95
N ASP A 152 -7.04 49.39 -3.20
CA ASP A 152 -7.51 48.49 -2.15
C ASP A 152 -7.12 47.03 -2.46
N PRO A 153 -6.05 46.49 -1.84
CA PRO A 153 -5.62 45.10 -2.01
C PRO A 153 -6.34 44.09 -1.09
N SER A 154 -7.34 44.51 -0.30
CA SER A 154 -7.89 43.72 0.82
C SER A 154 -8.52 42.38 0.43
N VAL A 155 -8.92 42.19 -0.83
CA VAL A 155 -9.54 40.94 -1.33
C VAL A 155 -8.54 39.79 -1.54
N ILE A 156 -7.24 40.08 -1.63
CA ILE A 156 -6.20 39.10 -2.00
C ILE A 156 -6.04 38.05 -0.89
N GLU A 157 -5.84 38.49 0.35
CA GLU A 157 -5.66 37.60 1.50
C GLU A 157 -6.87 36.67 1.72
N PRO A 158 -8.12 37.16 1.77
CA PRO A 158 -9.29 36.30 1.91
C PRO A 158 -9.41 35.28 0.79
N THR A 159 -9.03 35.64 -0.44
CA THR A 159 -9.05 34.73 -1.59
C THR A 159 -8.10 33.54 -1.39
N ILE A 160 -6.87 33.80 -0.93
CA ILE A 160 -5.89 32.74 -0.63
C ILE A 160 -6.37 31.91 0.56
N ARG A 161 -6.77 32.55 1.66
CA ARG A 161 -7.25 31.89 2.88
C ARG A 161 -8.42 30.95 2.60
N GLN A 162 -9.42 31.40 1.85
CA GLN A 162 -10.59 30.57 1.53
C GLN A 162 -10.25 29.34 0.70
N ALA A 163 -9.25 29.41 -0.18
CA ALA A 163 -8.80 28.23 -0.92
C ALA A 163 -8.08 27.21 -0.03
N VAL A 164 -7.27 27.66 0.93
CA VAL A 164 -6.65 26.78 1.94
C VAL A 164 -7.73 26.10 2.78
N VAL A 165 -8.69 26.87 3.30
CA VAL A 165 -9.85 26.34 4.05
C VAL A 165 -10.63 25.31 3.21
N SER A 166 -10.89 25.63 1.95
CA SER A 166 -11.61 24.74 1.03
C SER A 166 -10.83 23.44 0.76
N SER A 167 -9.51 23.51 0.60
CA SER A 167 -8.68 22.31 0.42
C SER A 167 -8.69 21.38 1.64
N LEU A 168 -8.65 21.96 2.85
CA LEU A 168 -8.69 21.19 4.10
C LEU A 168 -10.08 20.59 4.34
N ARG A 169 -11.15 21.31 3.97
CA ARG A 169 -12.51 20.78 3.97
C ARG A 169 -12.64 19.61 3.00
N SER A 170 -12.10 19.76 1.79
CA SER A 170 -12.07 18.68 0.79
C SER A 170 -11.36 17.43 1.31
N LEU A 171 -10.19 17.60 1.95
CA LEU A 171 -9.48 16.50 2.61
C LEU A 171 -10.34 15.85 3.71
N ASN A 172 -11.00 16.65 4.55
CA ASN A 172 -11.82 16.12 5.63
C ASN A 172 -13.01 15.30 5.12
N GLU A 173 -13.69 15.73 4.06
CA GLU A 173 -14.77 14.96 3.44
C GLU A 173 -14.25 13.72 2.70
N TYR A 174 -13.06 13.79 2.10
CA TYR A 174 -12.38 12.60 1.58
C TYR A 174 -12.12 11.59 2.71
N MET A 175 -11.50 12.02 3.82
CA MET A 175 -11.17 11.11 4.91
C MET A 175 -12.40 10.48 5.55
N LYS A 176 -13.51 11.22 5.72
CA LYS A 176 -14.78 10.65 6.23
C LYS A 176 -15.35 9.54 5.35
N ARG A 177 -15.19 9.66 4.04
CA ARG A 177 -15.72 8.68 3.08
C ARG A 177 -14.80 7.47 2.96
N GLU A 178 -13.50 7.70 3.00
CA GLU A 178 -12.49 6.72 2.62
C GLU A 178 -11.86 6.00 3.82
N SER A 179 -11.87 6.56 5.04
CA SER A 179 -11.14 5.99 6.20
C SER A 179 -11.54 4.54 6.52
N GLY A 180 -12.80 4.18 6.27
CA GLY A 180 -13.33 2.84 6.50
C GLY A 180 -13.17 1.86 5.34
N ASN A 181 -12.95 2.35 4.11
CA ASN A 181 -13.13 1.55 2.88
C ASN A 181 -11.87 1.54 1.99
N ASN A 182 -10.95 2.46 2.21
CA ASN A 182 -9.75 2.59 1.41
C ASN A 182 -8.61 1.84 2.09
N GLU A 183 -8.05 0.87 1.36
CA GLU A 183 -6.94 0.04 1.82
C GLU A 183 -5.73 0.86 2.30
N LYS A 184 -5.42 1.98 1.62
CA LYS A 184 -4.32 2.88 1.99
C LYS A 184 -4.52 3.56 3.35
N LEU A 185 -5.74 3.55 3.88
CA LEU A 185 -6.12 4.17 5.15
C LEU A 185 -6.44 3.13 6.23
N ALA A 186 -6.32 1.84 5.91
CA ALA A 186 -6.50 0.78 6.89
C ALA A 186 -5.52 0.94 8.05
N HIS A 187 -5.93 0.49 9.23
CA HIS A 187 -5.13 0.53 10.46
C HIS A 187 -4.83 -0.86 11.01
N SER A 188 -5.48 -1.89 10.48
CA SER A 188 -5.29 -3.27 10.91
C SER A 188 -5.66 -4.24 9.79
N LEU A 189 -5.21 -5.48 9.97
CA LEU A 189 -5.44 -6.58 9.05
C LEU A 189 -5.90 -7.82 9.81
N LYS A 190 -6.79 -8.58 9.18
CA LYS A 190 -7.29 -9.86 9.63
C LYS A 190 -7.11 -10.89 8.51
N VAL A 191 -6.70 -12.09 8.88
CA VAL A 191 -6.63 -13.23 7.97
C VAL A 191 -7.72 -14.24 8.34
N ILE A 192 -8.44 -14.73 7.34
CA ILE A 192 -9.45 -15.78 7.46
C ILE A 192 -9.09 -16.87 6.46
N PHE A 193 -8.79 -18.05 6.97
CA PHE A 193 -8.57 -19.24 6.15
C PHE A 193 -9.82 -20.09 6.04
N THR A 194 -10.10 -20.59 4.84
CA THR A 194 -11.13 -21.61 4.58
C THR A 194 -10.46 -22.82 3.94
N ASP A 195 -10.60 -24.00 4.56
CA ASP A 195 -10.17 -25.25 3.96
C ASP A 195 -11.15 -25.69 2.86
N ASP A 196 -10.62 -26.07 1.70
CA ASP A 196 -11.41 -26.73 0.67
C ASP A 196 -11.41 -28.24 0.92
N THR A 197 -12.45 -28.74 1.59
CA THR A 197 -12.64 -30.16 1.90
C THR A 197 -13.72 -30.81 1.03
N ARG A 198 -14.07 -30.20 -0.11
CA ARG A 198 -15.16 -30.71 -0.96
C ARG A 198 -14.80 -32.11 -1.49
N ILE A 199 -15.81 -32.97 -1.55
CA ILE A 199 -15.70 -34.26 -2.22
C ILE A 199 -16.39 -34.11 -3.58
N THR A 200 -15.63 -34.29 -4.65
CA THR A 200 -16.05 -34.04 -6.03
C THR A 200 -15.80 -35.27 -6.91
N ASP A 201 -16.58 -35.38 -7.98
CA ASP A 201 -16.43 -36.42 -9.00
C ASP A 201 -15.50 -36.01 -10.16
N ASP A 202 -14.95 -34.79 -10.11
CA ASP A 202 -14.03 -34.24 -11.10
C ASP A 202 -12.63 -34.90 -11.02
N ASP A 203 -11.67 -34.36 -11.77
CA ASP A 203 -10.29 -34.85 -11.77
C ASP A 203 -9.56 -34.60 -10.43
N THR A 204 -9.99 -33.61 -9.65
CA THR A 204 -9.25 -33.14 -8.48
C THR A 204 -9.78 -33.82 -7.22
N VAL A 205 -8.92 -34.54 -6.52
CA VAL A 205 -9.18 -34.97 -5.15
C VAL A 205 -8.70 -33.88 -4.19
N HIS A 206 -9.62 -33.23 -3.48
CA HIS A 206 -9.26 -32.33 -2.38
C HIS A 206 -8.97 -33.10 -1.09
N TYR A 207 -8.00 -32.61 -0.31
CA TYR A 207 -7.64 -33.26 0.94
C TYR A 207 -8.80 -33.18 1.93
N ASN A 208 -9.27 -34.34 2.37
CA ASN A 208 -10.35 -34.45 3.33
C ASN A 208 -10.01 -35.55 4.36
N PRO A 209 -9.95 -35.24 5.67
CA PRO A 209 -9.65 -36.25 6.70
C PRO A 209 -10.59 -37.47 6.67
N GLY A 210 -11.82 -37.30 6.21
CA GLY A 210 -12.83 -38.34 6.08
C GLY A 210 -12.83 -39.09 4.74
N ARG A 211 -12.00 -38.71 3.77
CA ARG A 211 -11.86 -39.41 2.47
C ARG A 211 -10.39 -39.63 2.12
N LYS A 212 -9.92 -40.86 2.37
CA LYS A 212 -8.59 -41.32 1.95
C LYS A 212 -8.55 -41.61 0.44
N LEU A 213 -7.35 -41.59 -0.13
CA LEU A 213 -7.11 -42.01 -1.51
C LEU A 213 -7.47 -43.50 -1.68
N THR A 214 -7.96 -43.82 -2.86
CA THR A 214 -8.25 -45.19 -3.30
C THR A 214 -7.60 -45.43 -4.65
N TRP A 215 -7.35 -46.69 -5.03
CA TRP A 215 -6.83 -46.98 -6.37
C TRP A 215 -7.73 -46.53 -7.52
N ALA A 216 -9.01 -46.22 -7.26
CA ALA A 216 -9.92 -45.63 -8.24
C ALA A 216 -9.60 -44.16 -8.57
N ASP A 217 -8.82 -43.48 -7.71
CA ASP A 217 -8.32 -42.13 -7.95
C ASP A 217 -7.11 -42.13 -8.93
N PHE A 218 -6.44 -43.26 -9.18
CA PHE A 218 -5.26 -43.34 -10.05
C PHE A 218 -5.65 -43.71 -11.47
N LYS A 219 -6.06 -42.71 -12.26
CA LYS A 219 -6.66 -42.86 -13.59
C LYS A 219 -5.67 -42.73 -14.74
N ALA A 220 -4.48 -42.19 -14.51
CA ALA A 220 -3.46 -42.09 -15.56
C ALA A 220 -2.90 -43.49 -15.92
N PRO A 221 -2.52 -43.72 -17.19
CA PRO A 221 -1.81 -44.93 -17.56
C PRO A 221 -0.39 -44.93 -16.95
N PRO A 222 0.16 -46.10 -16.57
CA PRO A 222 1.55 -46.19 -16.13
C PRO A 222 2.54 -45.65 -17.16
N ARG A 223 3.52 -44.87 -16.71
CA ARG A 223 4.55 -44.32 -17.61
C ARG A 223 5.41 -45.44 -18.20
N GLN A 224 5.52 -45.48 -19.52
CA GLN A 224 6.36 -46.45 -20.21
C GLN A 224 7.82 -46.28 -19.80
N GLY A 225 8.48 -47.40 -19.45
CA GLY A 225 9.89 -47.40 -19.04
C GLY A 225 10.16 -46.87 -17.62
N SER A 226 9.13 -46.51 -16.86
CA SER A 226 9.31 -46.12 -15.46
C SER A 226 9.74 -47.32 -14.60
N HIS A 227 10.71 -47.11 -13.71
CA HIS A 227 11.10 -48.09 -12.70
C HIS A 227 10.24 -48.01 -11.44
N TYR A 228 9.39 -46.99 -11.33
CA TYR A 228 8.47 -46.81 -10.20
C TYR A 228 7.23 -47.70 -10.31
N ALA A 229 6.70 -48.11 -9.16
CA ALA A 229 5.53 -48.97 -9.05
C ALA A 229 4.21 -48.17 -9.14
N ALA A 230 4.23 -46.93 -8.65
CA ALA A 230 3.16 -45.95 -8.71
C ALA A 230 3.76 -44.53 -8.69
N GLU A 231 2.94 -43.55 -9.03
CA GLU A 231 3.26 -42.12 -8.92
C GLU A 231 1.96 -41.39 -8.58
N VAL A 232 1.96 -40.64 -7.49
CA VAL A 232 0.89 -39.72 -7.13
C VAL A 232 1.29 -38.29 -7.46
N PHE A 233 0.41 -37.59 -8.18
CA PHE A 233 0.55 -36.15 -8.36
C PHE A 233 -0.22 -35.45 -7.24
N THR A 234 0.49 -34.91 -6.26
CA THR A 234 -0.08 -34.06 -5.21
C THR A 234 0.57 -32.69 -5.17
N SER A 235 -0.21 -31.67 -4.85
CA SER A 235 0.27 -30.30 -4.76
C SER A 235 -0.70 -29.44 -3.94
N PHE A 236 -0.32 -28.21 -3.65
CA PHE A 236 -1.22 -27.25 -3.01
C PHE A 236 -1.31 -25.95 -3.81
N ALA A 237 -2.43 -25.26 -3.61
CA ALA A 237 -2.70 -23.95 -4.16
C ALA A 237 -3.39 -23.09 -3.10
N TYR A 238 -3.41 -21.78 -3.30
CA TYR A 238 -4.29 -20.91 -2.56
C TYR A 238 -4.96 -19.90 -3.48
N GLU A 239 -6.17 -19.50 -3.11
CA GLU A 239 -6.92 -18.42 -3.73
C GLU A 239 -7.19 -17.38 -2.65
N GLY A 240 -7.07 -16.10 -3.01
CA GLY A 240 -7.24 -15.00 -2.05
C GLY A 240 -8.09 -13.88 -2.59
N LYS A 241 -8.91 -13.30 -1.71
CA LYS A 241 -9.57 -12.01 -1.94
C LYS A 241 -9.39 -11.14 -0.71
N SER A 242 -8.97 -9.89 -0.92
CA SER A 242 -8.97 -8.86 0.13
C SER A 242 -10.23 -8.01 0.04
N SER A 243 -10.63 -7.46 1.19
CA SER A 243 -11.71 -6.49 1.30
C SER A 243 -11.39 -5.54 2.45
N VAL A 244 -11.92 -4.33 2.42
CA VAL A 244 -11.69 -3.32 3.47
C VAL A 244 -13.03 -2.88 4.03
N LYS A 245 -13.15 -2.94 5.35
CA LYS A 245 -14.33 -2.47 6.07
C LYS A 245 -13.91 -1.93 7.44
N ASP A 246 -14.44 -0.79 7.83
CA ASP A 246 -14.14 -0.13 9.12
C ASP A 246 -12.62 0.08 9.35
N GLY A 247 -11.86 0.25 8.26
CA GLY A 247 -10.41 0.42 8.29
C GLY A 247 -9.64 -0.89 8.57
N VAL A 248 -10.30 -2.04 8.45
CA VAL A 248 -9.70 -3.37 8.61
C VAL A 248 -9.62 -4.06 7.25
N ILE A 249 -8.41 -4.44 6.83
CA ILE A 249 -8.21 -5.32 5.67
C ILE A 249 -8.54 -6.75 6.10
N THR A 250 -9.49 -7.39 5.43
CA THR A 250 -9.81 -8.80 5.64
C THR A 250 -9.32 -9.62 4.44
N LEU A 251 -8.33 -10.47 4.67
CA LEU A 251 -7.84 -11.46 3.71
C LEU A 251 -8.64 -12.74 3.85
N ASN A 252 -9.48 -13.04 2.87
CA ASN A 252 -10.18 -14.32 2.79
C ASN A 252 -9.36 -15.23 1.87
N LEU A 253 -8.70 -16.22 2.47
CA LEU A 253 -7.80 -17.14 1.79
C LEU A 253 -8.39 -18.54 1.81
N SER A 254 -8.48 -19.18 0.64
CA SER A 254 -8.77 -20.60 0.52
C SER A 254 -7.49 -21.33 0.17
N ALA A 255 -6.96 -22.13 1.09
CA ALA A 255 -5.80 -22.97 0.86
C ALA A 255 -6.26 -24.41 0.60
N LYS A 256 -5.70 -25.04 -0.43
CA LYS A 256 -6.15 -26.32 -0.96
C LYS A 256 -4.96 -27.25 -1.09
N ALA A 257 -4.98 -28.39 -0.41
CA ALA A 257 -4.14 -29.54 -0.76
C ALA A 257 -4.96 -30.43 -1.70
N TYR A 258 -4.37 -30.85 -2.82
CA TYR A 258 -5.07 -31.64 -3.82
C TYR A 258 -4.19 -32.72 -4.47
N MET A 259 -4.86 -33.68 -5.09
CA MET A 259 -4.29 -34.74 -5.92
C MET A 259 -5.02 -34.76 -7.27
N LEU A 260 -4.30 -35.00 -8.38
CA LEU A 260 -4.90 -35.05 -9.72
C LEU A 260 -5.02 -36.50 -10.21
N LYS A 261 -6.25 -36.96 -10.46
CA LYS A 261 -6.55 -38.36 -10.82
C LYS A 261 -5.91 -38.75 -12.15
N GLN A 262 -6.02 -37.88 -13.15
CA GLN A 262 -5.49 -38.06 -14.51
C GLN A 262 -3.97 -37.82 -14.62
N SER A 263 -3.30 -37.46 -13.53
CA SER A 263 -1.83 -37.35 -13.46
C SER A 263 -1.19 -38.38 -12.52
N SER A 264 -2.00 -39.25 -11.92
CA SER A 264 -1.52 -40.27 -10.97
C SER A 264 -1.82 -41.67 -11.48
N TRP A 265 -0.86 -42.57 -11.33
CA TRP A 265 -0.94 -43.94 -11.85
C TRP A 265 -0.34 -44.95 -10.88
N GLY A 266 -0.67 -46.22 -11.08
CA GLY A 266 -0.09 -47.34 -10.35
C GLY A 266 -0.23 -48.63 -11.15
N ARG A 267 0.86 -49.42 -11.24
CA ARG A 267 0.87 -50.69 -11.99
C ARG A 267 -0.04 -51.70 -11.30
N ALA A 268 -0.72 -52.53 -12.09
CA ALA A 268 -1.73 -53.46 -11.57
C ALA A 268 -1.18 -54.42 -10.50
N ASP A 269 0.06 -54.88 -10.66
CA ASP A 269 0.80 -55.76 -9.75
C ASP A 269 1.27 -55.06 -8.46
N ALA A 270 1.34 -53.73 -8.45
CA ALA A 270 1.73 -52.92 -7.31
C ALA A 270 0.54 -52.40 -6.48
N ARG A 271 -0.70 -52.57 -6.96
CA ARG A 271 -1.91 -52.05 -6.30
C ARG A 271 -2.28 -52.87 -5.06
N ASN A 272 -1.59 -52.59 -3.95
CA ASN A 272 -1.89 -53.15 -2.63
C ASN A 272 -2.08 -52.04 -1.58
N ALA A 273 -2.49 -52.41 -0.36
CA ALA A 273 -2.78 -51.46 0.71
C ALA A 273 -1.53 -50.68 1.18
N TYR A 274 -0.35 -51.32 1.17
CA TYR A 274 0.90 -50.72 1.61
C TYR A 274 1.40 -49.65 0.63
N ALA A 275 1.39 -49.95 -0.68
CA ALA A 275 1.72 -48.99 -1.72
C ALA A 275 0.71 -47.83 -1.73
N LEU A 276 -0.59 -48.10 -1.56
CA LEU A 276 -1.60 -47.04 -1.47
C LEU A 276 -1.36 -46.13 -0.25
N ASN A 277 -0.94 -46.71 0.88
CA ASN A 277 -0.56 -45.94 2.07
C ASN A 277 0.64 -45.03 1.77
N HIS A 278 1.63 -45.50 1.01
CA HIS A 278 2.77 -44.67 0.60
C HIS A 278 2.32 -43.43 -0.19
N GLU A 279 1.46 -43.61 -1.20
CA GLU A 279 0.91 -42.49 -1.98
C GLU A 279 0.01 -41.57 -1.14
N GLN A 280 -0.73 -42.14 -0.19
CA GLN A 280 -1.53 -41.36 0.76
C GLN A 280 -0.63 -40.46 1.63
N ARG A 281 0.55 -40.95 2.07
CA ARG A 281 1.50 -40.14 2.86
C ARG A 281 2.07 -38.96 2.10
N HIS A 282 2.30 -39.07 0.79
CA HIS A 282 2.62 -37.91 -0.05
C HIS A 282 1.52 -36.85 0.02
N PHE A 283 0.25 -37.26 -0.04
CA PHE A 283 -0.87 -36.32 0.10
C PHE A 283 -0.96 -35.68 1.49
N ASP A 284 -0.65 -36.45 2.53
CA ASP A 284 -0.59 -35.95 3.91
C ASP A 284 0.57 -34.95 4.13
N ILE A 285 1.73 -35.15 3.48
CA ILE A 285 2.82 -34.17 3.46
C ILE A 285 2.34 -32.85 2.87
N VAL A 286 1.63 -32.86 1.74
CA VAL A 286 1.08 -31.64 1.15
C VAL A 286 0.12 -30.94 2.11
N LYS A 287 -0.70 -31.67 2.87
CA LYS A 287 -1.55 -31.07 3.90
C LYS A 287 -0.75 -30.42 5.02
N ILE A 288 0.32 -31.05 5.50
CA ILE A 288 1.24 -30.45 6.48
C ILE A 288 1.77 -29.11 5.96
N ILE A 289 2.20 -29.05 4.69
CA ILE A 289 2.68 -27.81 4.09
C ILE A 289 1.60 -26.73 4.05
N VAL A 290 0.36 -27.08 3.72
CA VAL A 290 -0.76 -26.14 3.76
C VAL A 290 -0.94 -25.55 5.16
N GLU A 291 -0.89 -26.37 6.21
CA GLU A 291 -1.04 -25.88 7.58
C GLU A 291 0.16 -25.02 8.04
N ARG A 292 1.38 -25.38 7.64
CA ARG A 292 2.56 -24.53 7.86
C ARG A 292 2.46 -23.19 7.11
N PHE A 293 1.96 -23.19 5.87
CA PHE A 293 1.69 -21.98 5.11
C PHE A 293 0.69 -21.07 5.84
N LYS A 294 -0.42 -21.62 6.36
CA LYS A 294 -1.39 -20.84 7.14
C LYS A 294 -0.76 -20.16 8.36
N ARG A 295 0.18 -20.82 9.06
CA ARG A 295 0.93 -20.22 10.17
C ARG A 295 1.88 -19.10 9.74
N LYS A 296 2.42 -19.17 8.52
CA LYS A 296 3.27 -18.09 7.96
C LYS A 296 2.45 -16.85 7.58
N ILE A 297 1.17 -17.01 7.23
CA ILE A 297 0.25 -15.93 6.84
C ILE A 297 -0.66 -15.53 8.03
N GLN A 298 -0.08 -15.33 9.21
CA GLN A 298 -0.81 -14.74 10.33
C GLN A 298 -0.63 -13.21 10.32
N PRO A 299 -1.60 -12.42 10.84
CA PRO A 299 -1.54 -10.96 10.80
C PRO A 299 -0.23 -10.36 11.32
N GLU A 300 0.38 -10.95 12.34
CA GLU A 300 1.66 -10.53 12.92
C GLU A 300 2.88 -10.69 12.00
N ASN A 301 2.74 -11.50 10.95
CA ASN A 301 3.79 -11.73 9.95
C ASN A 301 3.54 -10.93 8.65
N LEU A 302 2.53 -10.06 8.63
CA LEU A 302 2.11 -9.28 7.48
C LEU A 302 2.14 -7.78 7.79
N THR A 303 2.28 -6.97 6.74
CA THR A 303 2.21 -5.50 6.83
C THR A 303 1.01 -5.00 6.02
N LEU A 304 0.48 -3.82 6.38
CA LEU A 304 -0.65 -3.23 5.66
C LEU A 304 -0.26 -2.85 4.23
N GLU A 305 1.00 -2.48 4.05
CA GLU A 305 1.58 -2.07 2.77
C GLU A 305 1.85 -3.26 1.84
N ASP A 306 2.32 -4.40 2.38
CA ASP A 306 2.92 -5.47 1.56
C ASP A 306 2.36 -6.89 1.82
N TYR A 307 1.25 -7.05 2.54
CA TYR A 307 0.66 -8.37 2.83
C TYR A 307 0.50 -9.27 1.58
N ASN A 308 0.17 -8.72 0.41
CA ASN A 308 0.02 -9.47 -0.83
C ASN A 308 1.36 -10.05 -1.31
N SER A 309 2.41 -9.22 -1.29
CA SER A 309 3.78 -9.62 -1.65
C SER A 309 4.31 -10.67 -0.69
N ILE A 310 4.10 -10.48 0.61
CA ILE A 310 4.50 -11.44 1.65
C ILE A 310 3.76 -12.77 1.46
N ALA A 311 2.45 -12.75 1.20
CA ALA A 311 1.68 -13.98 0.97
C ALA A 311 2.20 -14.78 -0.24
N GLN A 312 2.49 -14.11 -1.35
CA GLN A 312 3.05 -14.74 -2.54
C GLN A 312 4.46 -15.31 -2.28
N TYR A 313 5.30 -14.58 -1.54
CA TYR A 313 6.62 -15.05 -1.16
C TYR A 313 6.55 -16.32 -0.30
N GLN A 314 5.71 -16.31 0.75
CA GLN A 314 5.54 -17.46 1.64
C GLN A 314 4.92 -18.67 0.94
N PHE A 315 4.09 -18.45 -0.10
CA PHE A 315 3.61 -19.53 -0.97
C PHE A 315 4.77 -20.22 -1.70
N LEU A 316 5.66 -19.45 -2.33
CA LEU A 316 6.83 -20.00 -3.04
C LEU A 316 7.77 -20.75 -2.09
N GLU A 317 8.01 -20.21 -0.89
CA GLU A 317 8.80 -20.89 0.13
C GLU A 317 8.15 -22.19 0.58
N SER A 318 6.83 -22.20 0.77
CA SER A 318 6.09 -23.40 1.16
C SER A 318 6.06 -24.43 0.02
N PHE A 319 6.07 -24.00 -1.24
CA PHE A 319 6.22 -24.89 -2.39
C PHE A 319 7.60 -25.56 -2.43
N ARG A 320 8.67 -24.79 -2.18
CA ARG A 320 10.03 -25.34 -2.06
C ARG A 320 10.14 -26.33 -0.90
N GLU A 321 9.50 -26.02 0.23
CA GLU A 321 9.43 -26.89 1.40
C GLU A 321 8.72 -28.22 1.08
N MET A 322 7.58 -28.16 0.38
CA MET A 322 6.85 -29.33 -0.09
C MET A 322 7.73 -30.24 -0.95
N SER A 323 8.41 -29.69 -1.95
CA SER A 323 9.28 -30.48 -2.83
C SER A 323 10.39 -31.16 -2.02
N ARG A 324 11.05 -30.45 -1.10
CA ARG A 324 12.10 -31.04 -0.25
C ARG A 324 11.57 -32.18 0.63
N MET A 325 10.40 -32.01 1.25
CA MET A 325 9.84 -33.01 2.15
C MET A 325 9.36 -34.26 1.41
N GLN A 326 8.77 -34.11 0.21
CA GLN A 326 8.39 -35.25 -0.64
C GLN A 326 9.64 -36.02 -1.12
N THR A 327 10.67 -35.33 -1.61
CA THR A 327 11.94 -35.97 -2.01
C THR A 327 12.60 -36.69 -0.82
N GLN A 328 12.65 -36.05 0.35
CA GLN A 328 13.20 -36.68 1.55
C GLN A 328 12.43 -37.95 1.93
N TYR A 329 11.10 -37.94 1.84
CA TYR A 329 10.27 -39.10 2.12
C TYR A 329 10.53 -40.24 1.13
N ASP A 330 10.60 -39.95 -0.16
CA ASP A 330 10.93 -40.95 -1.19
C ASP A 330 12.33 -41.56 -0.99
N ASP A 331 13.35 -40.72 -0.77
CA ASP A 331 14.73 -41.14 -0.59
C ASP A 331 14.89 -42.04 0.64
N GLU A 332 14.33 -41.63 1.80
CA GLU A 332 14.48 -42.37 3.05
C GLU A 332 13.68 -43.68 3.08
N THR A 333 12.54 -43.73 2.39
CA THR A 333 11.73 -44.96 2.25
C THR A 333 12.17 -45.82 1.08
N ASN A 334 13.15 -45.38 0.29
CA ASN A 334 13.57 -46.01 -0.95
C ASN A 334 12.38 -46.28 -1.87
N HIS A 335 11.57 -45.25 -2.14
CA HIS A 335 10.36 -45.30 -2.96
C HIS A 335 9.42 -46.45 -2.53
N SER A 336 9.05 -46.47 -1.25
CA SER A 336 8.24 -47.52 -0.58
C SER A 336 8.91 -48.87 -0.33
N LEU A 337 10.15 -49.11 -0.75
CA LEU A 337 10.80 -50.43 -0.55
C LEU A 337 11.25 -50.69 0.90
N ASN A 338 11.43 -49.64 1.71
CA ASN A 338 11.85 -49.73 3.11
C ASN A 338 10.67 -49.54 4.07
N GLN A 339 10.03 -50.64 4.45
CA GLN A 339 8.86 -50.65 5.34
C GLN A 339 9.12 -50.00 6.71
N ALA A 340 10.28 -50.27 7.30
CA ALA A 340 10.62 -49.72 8.62
C ALA A 340 10.82 -48.20 8.56
N ALA A 341 11.35 -47.66 7.45
CA ALA A 341 11.45 -46.23 7.25
C ALA A 341 10.07 -45.58 7.00
N GLN A 342 9.22 -46.23 6.19
CA GLN A 342 7.87 -45.73 5.95
C GLN A 342 7.05 -45.66 7.25
N GLU A 343 7.18 -46.66 8.13
CA GLU A 343 6.46 -46.63 9.41
C GLU A 343 6.91 -45.48 10.32
N ARG A 344 8.22 -45.18 10.39
CA ARG A 344 8.71 -44.00 11.10
C ARG A 344 8.16 -42.70 10.51
N TRP A 345 8.03 -42.63 9.19
CA TRP A 345 7.42 -41.49 8.51
C TRP A 345 5.92 -41.40 8.76
N ASN A 346 5.20 -42.53 8.82
CA ASN A 346 3.79 -42.58 9.19
C ASN A 346 3.58 -41.93 10.56
N GLU A 347 4.34 -42.36 11.57
CA GLU A 347 4.29 -41.80 12.92
C GLU A 347 4.61 -40.30 12.94
N LYS A 348 5.66 -39.88 12.21
CA LYS A 348 6.08 -38.46 12.11
C LYS A 348 5.00 -37.59 11.47
N ILE A 349 4.44 -38.03 10.34
CA ILE A 349 3.38 -37.32 9.61
C ILE A 349 2.13 -37.22 10.48
N ASP A 350 1.71 -38.34 11.10
CA ASP A 350 0.53 -38.35 11.96
C ASP A 350 0.72 -37.46 13.19
N ALA A 351 1.89 -37.52 13.85
CA ALA A 351 2.20 -36.65 14.98
C ALA A 351 2.08 -35.17 14.59
N GLU A 352 2.62 -34.80 13.43
CA GLU A 352 2.55 -33.43 12.94
C GLU A 352 1.12 -33.00 12.58
N LEU A 353 0.37 -33.83 11.85
CA LEU A 353 -1.05 -33.57 11.54
C LEU A 353 -1.91 -33.40 12.80
N ARG A 354 -1.63 -34.14 13.89
CA ARG A 354 -2.28 -33.93 15.20
C ARG A 354 -1.98 -32.55 15.79
N THR A 355 -0.76 -32.02 15.62
CA THR A 355 -0.45 -30.66 16.10
C THR A 355 -1.25 -29.56 15.40
N PHE A 356 -1.77 -29.86 14.21
CA PHE A 356 -2.66 -28.99 13.45
C PHE A 356 -4.15 -29.32 13.66
N GLY A 357 -4.48 -30.36 14.42
CA GLY A 357 -5.86 -30.83 14.62
C GLY A 357 -6.51 -31.43 13.37
N VAL A 358 -5.72 -31.79 12.36
CA VAL A 358 -6.22 -32.39 11.11
C VAL A 358 -6.71 -33.82 11.35
N ILE A 359 -6.02 -34.55 12.23
CA ILE A 359 -6.42 -35.87 12.71
C ILE A 359 -6.53 -35.82 14.24
N LYS A 360 -7.50 -36.58 14.79
CA LYS A 360 -7.81 -36.59 16.23
C LYS A 360 -6.96 -37.59 17.00
#